data_AF-G2RD64-F1
#
_entry.id   AF-G2RD64-F1
#
_cell.length_a   1.000
_cell.length_b   1.000
_cell.length_c   1.000
_cell.angle_alpha   90.00
_cell.angle_beta   90.00
_cell.angle_gamma   90.00
#
_symmetry.space_group_name_H-M   'P 1'
#
loop_
_entity.id
_entity.type
_entity.pdbx_description
1 polymer ?
#
loop_
_entity_poly.entity_id
_entity_poly.type
_entity_poly.pdbx_seq_one_letter_code
_entity_poly.pdbx_strand_id
1 'polypeptide(L)'
;MVSLAVWTSAPPSTETTVDTRNLKDSAVWYPEIPGPALCLHEESFLPRSFFTSGFKPLFWCCFGGPAGRYLAHLTRIQALWYAGGICRVDFFFDTEVPSEHRVLGRYKHGKVCSHLNFTIDGPGGERIESIEIGHRYPDPGDSVPWAVKEGILLWCELRTNRGRSCRFPDADETDKTPTPSVQKLITPAPGSMITGLYATQRPDYGYGFTAMGVISEKVEKNDP
;
A
#
# COMPACT_ATOMS: atom_id res chain seq x y z
N MET A 1 -11.24 2.55 -22.03
CA MET A 1 -10.03 3.27 -22.48
C MET A 1 -8.83 2.38 -22.16
N VAL A 2 -8.09 1.92 -23.18
CA VAL A 2 -6.89 1.09 -23.00
C VAL A 2 -5.69 2.02 -23.11
N SER A 3 -4.88 2.14 -22.05
CA SER A 3 -3.63 2.91 -22.09
C SER A 3 -2.47 1.97 -22.35
N LEU A 4 -1.75 2.21 -23.45
CA LEU A 4 -0.60 1.42 -23.88
C LEU A 4 0.66 2.26 -23.61
N ALA A 5 1.53 1.82 -22.71
CA ALA A 5 2.82 2.44 -22.51
C ALA A 5 3.84 1.82 -23.49
N VAL A 6 4.41 2.64 -24.37
CA VAL A 6 5.50 2.24 -25.27
C VAL A 6 6.82 2.63 -24.63
N TRP A 7 7.73 1.65 -24.48
CA TRP A 7 9.07 1.86 -23.92
C TRP A 7 10.00 2.43 -24.99
N THR A 8 10.67 3.54 -24.69
CA THR A 8 11.85 4.01 -25.44
C THR A 8 13.10 3.69 -24.63
N SER A 9 13.97 2.83 -25.16
CA SER A 9 15.26 2.52 -24.53
C SER A 9 16.22 3.70 -24.69
N ALA A 10 16.25 4.61 -23.71
CA ALA A 10 17.40 5.48 -23.53
C ALA A 10 18.41 4.79 -22.59
N PRO A 11 19.71 4.78 -22.90
CA PRO A 11 20.72 4.23 -22.00
C PRO A 11 20.75 5.01 -20.68
N PRO A 12 21.07 4.36 -19.55
CA PRO A 12 21.17 5.04 -18.27
C PRO A 12 22.35 6.01 -18.29
N SER A 13 22.06 7.31 -18.28
CA SER A 13 23.05 8.36 -18.05
C SER A 13 23.62 8.21 -16.62
N THR A 14 24.94 8.06 -16.54
CA THR A 14 25.74 7.87 -15.32
C THR A 14 25.90 9.14 -14.47
N GLU A 15 24.88 10.01 -14.45
CA GLU A 15 24.87 11.16 -13.55
C GLU A 15 24.19 10.78 -12.23
N THR A 16 25.00 10.64 -11.19
CA THR A 16 24.56 10.54 -9.79
C THR A 16 24.03 11.90 -9.32
N THR A 17 23.02 12.44 -10.00
CA THR A 17 22.21 13.52 -9.45
C THR A 17 21.29 12.89 -8.41
N VAL A 18 21.39 13.34 -7.17
CA VAL A 18 20.38 13.03 -6.14
C VAL A 18 19.05 13.52 -6.68
N ASP A 19 18.23 12.61 -7.18
CA ASP A 19 16.94 12.94 -7.76
C ASP A 19 15.99 13.40 -6.65
N THR A 20 15.80 14.72 -6.55
CA THR A 20 14.96 15.37 -5.53
C THR A 20 13.46 15.19 -5.79
N ARG A 21 13.06 14.60 -6.92
CA ARG A 21 11.64 14.43 -7.30
C ARG A 21 10.98 13.33 -6.48
N ASN A 22 9.78 13.60 -5.96
CA ASN A 22 9.05 12.61 -5.15
C ASN A 22 8.50 11.45 -6.02
N LEU A 23 8.00 10.37 -5.40
CA LEU A 23 7.39 9.22 -6.10
C LEU A 23 6.16 9.62 -6.93
N LYS A 24 5.40 10.62 -6.51
CA LYS A 24 4.28 11.19 -7.29
C LYS A 24 4.71 11.62 -8.68
N ASP A 25 5.88 12.27 -8.77
CA ASP A 25 6.38 12.87 -10.02
C ASP A 25 7.25 11.91 -10.85
N SER A 26 7.78 10.85 -10.23
CA SER A 26 8.78 9.96 -10.84
C SER A 26 8.29 8.54 -11.11
N ALA A 27 7.28 8.05 -10.38
CA ALA A 27 6.77 6.70 -10.56
C ALA A 27 5.67 6.63 -11.64
N VAL A 28 5.48 5.44 -12.20
CA VAL A 28 4.31 5.13 -13.02
C VAL A 28 3.15 4.85 -12.06
N TRP A 29 2.04 5.56 -12.20
CA TRP A 29 0.86 5.40 -11.35
C TRP A 29 -0.30 4.75 -12.11
N TYR A 30 -1.12 4.00 -11.37
CA TYR A 30 -2.38 3.46 -11.86
C TYR A 30 -3.50 3.66 -10.83
N PRO A 31 -4.72 4.03 -11.24
CA PRO A 31 -5.13 4.30 -12.63
C PRO A 31 -4.60 5.64 -13.16
N GLU A 32 -4.36 6.59 -12.26
CA GLU A 32 -3.83 7.92 -12.53
C GLU A 32 -2.90 8.36 -11.39
N ILE A 33 -2.20 9.47 -11.60
CA ILE A 33 -1.33 10.07 -10.57
C ILE A 33 -2.21 10.60 -9.42
N PRO A 34 -1.90 10.29 -8.14
CA PRO A 34 -2.64 10.83 -7.01
C PRO A 34 -2.75 12.36 -7.05
N GLY A 35 -3.91 12.91 -6.71
CA GLY A 35 -4.16 14.36 -6.77
C GLY A 35 -3.21 15.18 -5.88
N PRO A 36 -2.95 16.46 -6.20
CA PRO A 36 -1.92 17.29 -5.54
C PRO A 36 -2.11 17.44 -4.03
N ALA A 37 -3.35 17.45 -3.55
CA ALA A 37 -3.70 17.57 -2.13
C ALA A 37 -3.38 16.32 -1.28
N LEU A 38 -3.10 15.18 -1.92
CA LEU A 38 -2.78 13.93 -1.24
C LEU A 38 -1.30 13.88 -0.84
N CYS A 39 -1.04 13.65 0.45
CA CYS A 39 0.29 13.45 1.01
C CYS A 39 0.69 11.97 0.92
N LEU A 40 1.74 11.66 0.15
CA LEU A 40 2.30 10.31 0.02
C LEU A 40 3.47 10.14 0.98
N HIS A 41 3.40 9.10 1.82
CA HIS A 41 4.45 8.78 2.78
C HIS A 41 5.38 7.72 2.22
N GLU A 42 6.51 8.16 1.65
CA GLU A 42 7.43 7.32 0.86
C GLU A 42 8.42 6.52 1.71
N GLU A 43 8.41 6.71 3.04
CA GLU A 43 9.40 6.16 3.97
C GLU A 43 9.55 4.65 3.89
N SER A 44 8.48 3.97 3.49
CA SER A 44 8.41 2.51 3.38
C SER A 44 8.90 1.94 2.07
N PHE A 45 9.16 2.79 1.08
CA PHE A 45 9.62 2.36 -0.23
C PHE A 45 11.15 2.32 -0.28
N LEU A 46 11.65 1.44 -1.14
CA LEU A 46 13.07 1.38 -1.50
C LEU A 46 13.53 2.64 -2.26
N PRO A 47 14.85 2.79 -2.49
CA PRO A 47 15.38 3.86 -3.32
C PRO A 47 14.62 3.99 -4.66
N ARG A 48 14.33 5.23 -5.06
CA ARG A 48 13.46 5.57 -6.20
C ARG A 48 13.85 4.90 -7.52
N SER A 49 15.14 4.59 -7.71
CA SER A 49 15.68 3.89 -8.89
C SER A 49 15.06 2.50 -9.13
N PHE A 50 14.47 1.88 -8.11
CA PHE A 50 13.80 0.58 -8.22
C PHE A 50 12.41 0.65 -8.86
N PHE A 51 11.77 1.83 -8.84
CA PHE A 51 10.42 2.06 -9.36
C PHE A 51 10.42 2.80 -10.71
N THR A 52 11.57 3.29 -11.15
CA THR A 52 11.78 3.96 -12.44
C THR A 52 12.32 3.01 -13.52
N SER A 53 12.62 1.75 -13.18
CA SER A 53 13.09 0.72 -14.10
C SER A 53 12.14 -0.49 -14.15
N GLY A 54 11.72 -0.85 -15.37
CA GLY A 54 10.72 -1.90 -15.62
C GLY A 54 9.27 -1.43 -15.43
N PHE A 55 8.30 -2.28 -15.77
CA PHE A 55 6.87 -1.97 -15.61
C PHE A 55 6.40 -2.34 -14.19
N LYS A 56 6.46 -1.38 -13.27
CA LYS A 56 6.05 -1.53 -11.87
C LYS A 56 5.16 -0.37 -11.42
N PRO A 57 3.92 -0.31 -11.91
CA PRO A 57 3.02 0.77 -11.52
C PRO A 57 2.71 0.73 -10.02
N LEU A 58 2.68 1.91 -9.40
CA LEU A 58 2.10 2.12 -8.09
C LEU A 58 0.58 2.20 -8.22
N PHE A 59 -0.11 1.33 -7.50
CA PHE A 59 -1.55 1.33 -7.37
C PHE A 59 -1.94 2.00 -6.07
N TRP A 60 -3.07 2.69 -6.06
CA TRP A 60 -3.56 3.34 -4.86
C TRP A 60 -5.07 3.24 -4.73
N CYS A 61 -5.53 3.40 -3.49
CA CYS A 61 -6.94 3.45 -3.12
C CYS A 61 -7.09 4.47 -2.00
N CYS A 62 -7.89 5.52 -2.23
CA CYS A 62 -8.29 6.48 -1.20
C CYS A 62 -9.58 6.02 -0.52
N PHE A 63 -9.52 5.02 0.35
CA PHE A 63 -10.70 4.46 1.00
C PHE A 63 -11.50 5.45 1.86
N GLY A 64 -10.84 6.48 2.40
CA GLY A 64 -11.48 7.56 3.13
C GLY A 64 -12.24 8.54 2.22
N GLY A 65 -12.00 8.50 0.91
CA GLY A 65 -12.52 9.48 -0.04
C GLY A 65 -12.01 10.91 0.23
N PRO A 66 -12.48 11.88 -0.56
CA PRO A 66 -12.09 13.28 -0.39
C PRO A 66 -12.33 13.77 1.03
N ALA A 67 -11.30 14.36 1.65
CA ALA A 67 -11.34 14.86 3.03
C ALA A 67 -11.78 13.81 4.08
N GLY A 68 -11.64 12.51 3.79
CA GLY A 68 -11.99 11.44 4.73
C GLY A 68 -13.50 11.22 4.92
N ARG A 69 -14.35 11.72 4.03
CA ARG A 69 -15.82 11.62 4.13
C ARG A 69 -16.38 10.20 4.30
N TYR A 70 -15.66 9.17 3.84
CA TYR A 70 -16.08 7.77 3.95
C TYR A 70 -15.53 7.06 5.18
N LEU A 71 -14.64 7.68 5.96
CA LEU A 71 -14.09 7.09 7.19
C LEU A 71 -15.19 6.80 8.21
N ALA A 72 -16.17 7.70 8.33
CA ALA A 72 -17.33 7.55 9.21
C ALA A 72 -18.26 6.37 8.82
N HIS A 73 -18.04 5.78 7.65
CA HIS A 73 -18.84 4.68 7.12
C HIS A 73 -18.07 3.36 7.05
N LEU A 74 -16.76 3.38 7.31
CA LEU A 74 -15.91 2.20 7.19
C LEU A 74 -16.24 1.21 8.32
N THR A 75 -16.65 -0.01 7.96
CA THR A 75 -17.10 -1.02 8.93
C THR A 75 -16.21 -2.26 8.99
N ARG A 76 -15.49 -2.54 7.90
CA ARG A 76 -14.59 -3.70 7.83
C ARG A 76 -13.47 -3.50 6.82
N ILE A 77 -12.31 -4.04 7.15
CA ILE A 77 -11.15 -4.18 6.27
C ILE A 77 -10.92 -5.68 6.08
N GLN A 78 -10.74 -6.13 4.85
CA GLN A 78 -10.39 -7.51 4.54
C GLN A 78 -9.08 -7.56 3.77
N ALA A 79 -8.09 -8.27 4.31
CA ALA A 79 -6.85 -8.52 3.60
C ALA A 79 -6.90 -9.92 2.99
N LEU A 80 -6.44 -10.06 1.75
CA LEU A 80 -6.30 -11.34 1.05
C LEU A 80 -4.82 -11.58 0.76
N TRP A 81 -4.35 -12.79 1.02
CA TRP A 81 -3.00 -13.22 0.67
C TRP A 81 -2.98 -14.62 0.06
N TYR A 82 -1.88 -14.89 -0.64
CA TYR A 82 -1.56 -16.19 -1.19
C TYR A 82 -0.06 -16.43 -0.99
N ALA A 83 0.48 -17.59 -1.40
CA ALA A 83 1.90 -17.95 -1.28
C ALA A 83 2.92 -16.87 -1.76
N GLY A 84 2.47 -15.83 -2.47
CA GLY A 84 3.25 -14.66 -2.88
C GLY A 84 3.12 -13.40 -2.01
N GLY A 85 2.45 -13.45 -0.86
CA GLY A 85 2.23 -12.31 0.04
C GLY A 85 0.84 -11.68 -0.09
N ILE A 86 0.67 -10.48 0.47
CA ILE A 86 -0.57 -9.71 0.46
C ILE A 86 -0.92 -9.39 -1.00
N CYS A 87 -2.13 -9.73 -1.45
CA CYS A 87 -2.52 -9.56 -2.86
C CYS A 87 -3.56 -8.46 -3.06
N ARG A 88 -4.36 -8.19 -2.03
CA ARG A 88 -5.51 -7.28 -2.09
C ARG A 88 -5.94 -6.88 -0.68
N VAL A 89 -6.42 -5.64 -0.56
CA VAL A 89 -7.11 -5.16 0.63
C VAL A 89 -8.43 -4.56 0.21
N ASP A 90 -9.53 -5.07 0.75
CA ASP A 90 -10.90 -4.61 0.52
C ASP A 90 -11.40 -3.79 1.72
N PHE A 91 -12.11 -2.71 1.41
CA PHE A 91 -12.72 -1.79 2.37
C PHE A 91 -14.23 -1.85 2.21
N PHE A 92 -14.93 -2.11 3.32
CA PHE A 92 -16.38 -2.25 3.35
C PHE A 92 -16.99 -1.13 4.16
N PHE A 93 -18.13 -0.64 3.67
CA PHE A 93 -18.81 0.52 4.21
C PHE A 93 -20.26 0.19 4.51
N ASP A 94 -20.87 0.88 5.47
CA ASP A 94 -22.32 0.82 5.75
C ASP A 94 -23.17 1.66 4.77
N THR A 95 -22.51 2.38 3.87
CA THR A 95 -23.13 3.19 2.83
C THR A 95 -22.57 2.84 1.45
N GLU A 96 -23.23 3.33 0.40
CA GLU A 96 -22.74 3.17 -0.96
C GLU A 96 -21.56 4.12 -1.23
N VAL A 97 -20.40 3.55 -1.51
CA VAL A 97 -19.14 4.28 -1.79
C VAL A 97 -18.67 3.97 -3.21
N PRO A 98 -18.12 4.88 -4.03
CA PRO A 98 -17.62 4.51 -5.36
C PRO A 98 -16.56 3.39 -5.32
N SER A 99 -16.54 2.54 -6.36
CA SER A 99 -15.75 1.30 -6.39
C SER A 99 -14.23 1.49 -6.24
N GLU A 100 -13.73 2.63 -6.70
CA GLU A 100 -12.34 3.07 -6.65
C GLU A 100 -11.83 3.32 -5.22
N HIS A 101 -12.73 3.50 -4.25
CA HIS A 101 -12.41 3.65 -2.84
C HIS A 101 -12.52 2.34 -2.06
N ARG A 102 -12.94 1.24 -2.69
CA ARG A 102 -13.23 -0.02 -1.99
C ARG A 102 -12.10 -1.03 -2.04
N VAL A 103 -11.10 -0.86 -2.91
CA VAL A 103 -10.12 -1.93 -3.17
C VAL A 103 -8.73 -1.37 -3.45
N LEU A 104 -7.74 -1.85 -2.69
CA LEU A 104 -6.32 -1.77 -3.04
C LEU A 104 -5.88 -3.09 -3.66
N GLY A 105 -5.21 -3.02 -4.81
CA GLY A 105 -4.68 -4.18 -5.52
C GLY A 105 -5.56 -4.64 -6.69
N ARG A 106 -5.01 -5.52 -7.52
CA ARG A 106 -5.63 -5.94 -8.80
C ARG A 106 -5.99 -7.42 -8.85
N TYR A 107 -5.75 -8.14 -7.76
CA TYR A 107 -6.04 -9.57 -7.67
C TYR A 107 -7.54 -9.83 -7.85
N LYS A 108 -7.89 -10.65 -8.85
CA LYS A 108 -9.27 -11.07 -9.12
C LYS A 108 -9.57 -12.35 -8.34
N HIS A 109 -10.73 -12.37 -7.69
CA HIS A 109 -11.25 -13.55 -6.99
C HIS A 109 -11.33 -14.72 -7.99
N GLY A 110 -10.55 -15.78 -7.76
CA GLY A 110 -10.47 -16.90 -8.71
C GLY A 110 -9.50 -18.02 -8.30
N LYS A 111 -8.50 -17.73 -7.45
CA LYS A 111 -7.72 -18.76 -6.75
C LYS A 111 -8.06 -18.75 -5.26
N VAL A 112 -7.93 -19.90 -4.62
CA VAL A 112 -8.05 -20.06 -3.16
C VAL A 112 -7.03 -19.15 -2.48
N CYS A 113 -7.50 -18.20 -1.68
CA CYS A 113 -6.69 -17.26 -0.91
C CYS A 113 -7.07 -17.35 0.56
N SER A 114 -6.07 -17.24 1.43
CA SER A 114 -6.32 -16.92 2.84
C SER A 114 -6.80 -15.48 2.94
N HIS A 115 -7.61 -15.21 3.95
CA HIS A 115 -8.14 -13.88 4.21
C HIS A 115 -8.30 -13.62 5.70
N LEU A 116 -8.19 -12.36 6.08
CA LEU A 116 -8.41 -11.86 7.43
C LEU A 116 -9.47 -10.78 7.38
N ASN A 117 -10.43 -10.84 8.30
CA ASN A 117 -11.42 -9.79 8.47
C ASN A 117 -11.11 -8.99 9.73
N PHE A 118 -11.02 -7.67 9.59
CA PHE A 118 -10.89 -6.74 10.70
C PHE A 118 -12.08 -5.81 10.72
N THR A 119 -12.93 -5.92 11.74
CA THR A 119 -14.03 -4.98 11.95
C THR A 119 -13.47 -3.64 12.42
N ILE A 120 -14.04 -2.54 11.97
CA ILE A 120 -13.66 -1.18 12.39
C ILE A 120 -14.93 -0.36 12.62
N ASP A 121 -14.98 0.39 13.72
CA ASP A 121 -16.14 1.21 14.07
C ASP A 121 -16.00 2.64 13.51
N GLY A 122 -16.03 2.75 12.19
CA GLY A 122 -16.02 4.04 11.48
C GLY A 122 -17.11 5.00 11.97
N PRO A 123 -18.38 4.58 12.14
CA PRO A 123 -19.45 5.44 12.65
C PRO A 123 -19.16 6.01 14.04
N GLY A 124 -18.52 5.23 14.92
CA GLY A 124 -18.04 5.72 16.22
C GLY A 124 -16.74 6.53 16.16
N GLY A 125 -16.20 6.82 14.98
CA GLY A 125 -14.97 7.61 14.80
C GLY A 125 -13.68 6.82 14.96
N GLU A 126 -13.73 5.49 14.93
CA GLU A 126 -12.52 4.66 14.81
C GLU A 126 -11.93 4.77 13.40
N ARG A 127 -10.62 4.94 13.34
CA ARG A 127 -9.88 5.08 12.08
C ARG A 127 -8.48 4.50 12.21
N ILE A 128 -7.90 4.17 11.07
CA ILE A 128 -6.48 3.81 10.97
C ILE A 128 -5.65 5.05 11.30
N GLU A 129 -4.77 4.95 12.30
CA GLU A 129 -3.87 6.03 12.71
C GLU A 129 -2.44 5.81 12.25
N SER A 130 -2.05 4.56 12.04
CA SER A 130 -0.73 4.21 11.53
C SER A 130 -0.75 2.83 10.90
N ILE A 131 0.26 2.58 10.07
CA ILE A 131 0.58 1.22 9.63
C ILE A 131 2.01 0.90 9.99
N GLU A 132 2.28 -0.35 10.33
CA GLU A 132 3.63 -0.86 10.47
C GLU A 132 3.87 -1.95 9.43
N ILE A 133 5.02 -1.92 8.78
CA ILE A 133 5.36 -2.91 7.76
C ILE A 133 6.64 -3.66 8.10
N GLY A 134 6.64 -4.96 7.80
CA GLY A 134 7.81 -5.83 7.90
C GLY A 134 8.36 -6.19 6.52
N HIS A 135 9.57 -5.74 6.22
CA HIS A 135 10.30 -6.09 5.01
C HIS A 135 11.46 -7.04 5.31
N ARG A 136 11.68 -8.00 4.41
CA ARG A 136 12.88 -8.83 4.39
C ARG A 136 13.65 -8.65 3.09
N TYR A 137 14.96 -8.51 3.21
CA TYR A 137 15.90 -8.48 2.09
C TYR A 137 16.73 -9.76 2.16
N PRO A 138 16.43 -10.78 1.34
CA PRO A 138 17.24 -11.99 1.29
C PRO A 138 18.67 -11.69 0.82
N ASP A 139 19.63 -12.48 1.28
CA ASP A 139 21.01 -12.37 0.81
C ASP A 139 21.14 -12.82 -0.66
N PRO A 140 22.12 -12.28 -1.42
CA PRO A 140 22.41 -12.74 -2.77
C PRO A 140 22.72 -14.24 -2.78
N GLY A 141 21.91 -15.03 -3.49
CA GLY A 141 22.04 -16.49 -3.59
C GLY A 141 20.93 -17.27 -2.89
N ASP A 142 20.25 -16.67 -1.91
CA ASP A 142 19.18 -17.31 -1.13
C ASP A 142 17.77 -17.07 -1.72
N SER A 143 17.68 -16.20 -2.72
CA SER A 143 16.41 -15.87 -3.36
C SER A 143 16.58 -15.43 -4.81
N VAL A 144 15.43 -15.26 -5.46
CA VAL A 144 15.33 -14.75 -6.83
C VAL A 144 15.83 -13.29 -6.91
N PRO A 145 16.47 -12.87 -8.01
CA PRO A 145 17.13 -11.56 -8.10
C PRO A 145 16.23 -10.36 -7.73
N TRP A 146 14.94 -10.40 -8.10
CA TRP A 146 14.02 -9.32 -7.76
C TRP A 146 13.80 -9.23 -6.24
N ALA A 147 13.78 -10.33 -5.50
CA ALA A 147 13.50 -10.33 -4.06
C ALA A 147 14.68 -9.77 -3.25
N VAL A 148 15.90 -10.07 -3.67
CA VAL A 148 17.13 -9.47 -3.12
C VAL A 148 17.14 -7.96 -3.38
N LYS A 149 16.73 -7.56 -4.58
CA LYS A 149 16.74 -6.17 -5.06
C LYS A 149 15.62 -5.32 -4.44
N GLU A 150 14.41 -5.87 -4.36
CA GLU A 150 13.17 -5.14 -4.05
C GLU A 150 12.62 -5.42 -2.65
N GLY A 151 13.15 -6.44 -1.99
CA GLY A 151 12.61 -6.91 -0.73
C GLY A 151 11.29 -7.66 -0.89
N ILE A 152 10.92 -8.33 0.20
CA ILE A 152 9.65 -9.05 0.32
C ILE A 152 8.87 -8.39 1.45
N LEU A 153 7.68 -7.86 1.14
CA LEU A 153 6.71 -7.46 2.15
C LEU A 153 6.16 -8.72 2.81
N LEU A 154 6.57 -8.93 4.05
CA LEU A 154 6.17 -10.11 4.83
C LEU A 154 4.79 -9.89 5.43
N TRP A 155 4.59 -8.74 6.08
CA TRP A 155 3.37 -8.39 6.76
C TRP A 155 3.15 -6.87 6.79
N CYS A 156 1.90 -6.50 6.99
CA CYS A 156 1.46 -5.16 7.36
C CYS A 156 0.56 -5.26 8.58
N GLU A 157 0.78 -4.39 9.55
CA GLU A 157 -0.09 -4.20 10.70
C GLU A 157 -0.76 -2.83 10.61
N LEU A 158 -2.09 -2.81 10.59
CA LEU A 158 -2.88 -1.60 10.73
C LEU A 158 -3.11 -1.35 12.23
N ARG A 159 -2.97 -0.10 12.67
CA ARG A 159 -3.29 0.32 14.04
C ARG A 159 -4.36 1.40 14.02
N THR A 160 -5.30 1.32 14.96
CA THR A 160 -6.40 2.26 15.07
C THR A 160 -6.20 3.21 16.25
N ASN A 161 -6.81 4.39 16.16
CA ASN A 161 -6.85 5.39 17.23
C ASN A 161 -7.56 4.93 18.52
N ARG A 162 -8.02 3.68 18.59
CA ARG A 162 -8.60 3.05 19.77
C ARG A 162 -7.68 1.97 20.36
N GLY A 163 -6.42 1.92 19.93
CA GLY A 163 -5.44 0.95 20.41
C GLY A 163 -5.68 -0.48 19.90
N ARG A 164 -6.53 -0.66 18.89
CA ARG A 164 -6.70 -1.97 18.23
C ARG A 164 -5.72 -2.08 17.06
N SER A 165 -5.30 -3.29 16.75
CA SER A 165 -4.47 -3.55 15.59
C SER A 165 -4.85 -4.83 14.87
N CYS A 166 -4.39 -4.94 13.63
CA CYS A 166 -4.63 -6.09 12.77
C CYS A 166 -3.43 -6.29 11.85
N ARG A 167 -2.76 -7.43 11.98
CA ARG A 167 -1.61 -7.80 11.14
C ARG A 167 -2.01 -8.84 10.11
N PHE A 168 -1.65 -8.59 8.85
CA PHE A 168 -1.82 -9.54 7.75
C PHE A 168 -0.52 -9.73 6.95
N PRO A 169 -0.19 -10.95 6.51
CA PRO A 169 -0.86 -12.22 6.82
C PRO A 169 -0.96 -12.49 8.32
N ASP A 170 -1.99 -13.25 8.73
CA ASP A 170 -2.22 -13.56 10.15
C ASP A 170 -0.98 -14.27 10.72
N ALA A 171 -0.51 -13.81 11.88
CA ALA A 171 0.67 -14.36 12.52
C ALA A 171 0.46 -15.83 12.90
N ASP A 172 -0.77 -16.19 13.30
CA ASP A 172 -1.12 -17.54 13.75
C ASP A 172 -1.20 -18.54 12.57
N GLU A 173 -1.51 -18.09 11.35
CA GLU A 173 -1.41 -18.92 10.16
C GLU A 173 0.04 -19.15 9.70
N THR A 174 0.98 -18.38 10.24
CA THR A 174 2.37 -18.36 9.77
C THR A 174 3.35 -18.64 10.91
N ASP A 175 3.29 -19.87 11.45
CA ASP A 175 4.24 -20.45 12.42
C ASP A 175 5.73 -20.45 11.93
N LYS A 176 5.98 -19.91 10.72
CA LYS A 176 7.27 -19.73 10.06
C LYS A 176 7.39 -18.37 9.36
N THR A 177 6.71 -17.31 9.83
CA THR A 177 6.93 -15.99 9.26
C THR A 177 8.40 -15.61 9.45
N PRO A 178 9.15 -15.36 8.37
CA PRO A 178 10.54 -14.97 8.49
C PRO A 178 10.66 -13.71 9.33
N THR A 179 11.72 -13.58 10.13
CA THR A 179 11.99 -12.31 10.82
C THR A 179 12.22 -11.22 9.77
N PRO A 180 11.54 -10.07 9.86
CA PRO A 180 11.79 -8.96 8.96
C PRO A 180 13.20 -8.39 9.23
N SER A 181 13.92 -8.08 8.16
CA SER A 181 15.20 -7.36 8.22
C SER A 181 14.98 -5.89 8.60
N VAL A 182 13.82 -5.33 8.22
CA VAL A 182 13.46 -3.93 8.43
C VAL A 182 12.00 -3.83 8.85
N GLN A 183 11.73 -3.07 9.90
CA GLN A 183 10.38 -2.69 10.32
C GLN A 183 10.23 -1.17 10.23
N LYS A 184 9.10 -0.70 9.71
CA LYS A 184 8.83 0.74 9.57
C LYS A 184 7.40 1.06 10.01
N LEU A 185 7.29 1.92 11.02
CA LEU A 185 6.03 2.54 11.41
C LEU A 185 5.82 3.79 10.58
N ILE A 186 4.68 3.88 9.90
CA ILE A 186 4.28 5.02 9.09
C ILE A 186 3.08 5.69 9.76
N THR A 187 3.21 6.99 10.01
CA THR A 187 2.16 7.83 10.57
C THR A 187 1.72 8.88 9.54
N PRO A 188 0.48 9.40 9.61
CA PRO A 188 0.05 10.48 8.73
C PRO A 188 0.85 11.75 9.00
N ALA A 189 0.85 12.67 8.03
CA ALA A 189 1.48 13.97 8.22
C ALA A 189 0.82 14.73 9.39
N PRO A 190 1.55 15.58 10.14
CA PRO A 190 0.98 16.32 11.25
C PRO A 190 -0.31 17.05 10.87
N GLY A 191 -1.38 16.85 11.66
CA GLY A 191 -2.69 17.46 11.41
C GLY A 191 -3.48 16.84 10.24
N SER A 192 -3.07 15.67 9.74
CA SER A 192 -3.78 14.91 8.70
C SER A 192 -4.23 13.54 9.22
N MET A 193 -5.08 12.86 8.45
CA MET A 193 -5.53 11.50 8.74
C MET A 193 -5.22 10.58 7.57
N ILE A 194 -5.01 9.28 7.83
CA ILE A 194 -4.85 8.28 6.77
C ILE A 194 -6.20 8.10 6.07
N THR A 195 -6.24 8.43 4.79
CA THR A 195 -7.43 8.30 3.93
C THR A 195 -7.20 7.34 2.77
N GLY A 196 -5.99 6.86 2.59
CA GLY A 196 -5.69 5.91 1.53
C GLY A 196 -4.44 5.09 1.79
N LEU A 197 -4.26 4.11 0.94
CA LEU A 197 -3.06 3.30 0.86
C LEU A 197 -2.59 3.25 -0.59
N TYR A 198 -1.30 3.03 -0.77
CA TYR A 198 -0.72 2.75 -2.08
C TYR A 198 0.30 1.63 -1.98
N ALA A 199 0.46 0.86 -3.05
CA ALA A 199 1.31 -0.32 -3.09
C ALA A 199 1.87 -0.57 -4.49
N THR A 200 2.96 -1.31 -4.54
CA THR A 200 3.48 -1.95 -5.77
C THR A 200 3.30 -3.46 -5.67
N GLN A 201 3.30 -4.15 -6.81
CA GLN A 201 3.19 -5.61 -6.87
C GLN A 201 4.37 -6.24 -7.61
N ARG A 202 4.55 -7.55 -7.45
CA ARG A 202 5.58 -8.29 -8.18
C ARG A 202 5.35 -8.19 -9.70
N PRO A 203 6.37 -7.78 -10.48
CA PRO A 203 6.24 -7.61 -11.92
C PRO A 203 5.93 -8.95 -12.64
N ASP A 204 6.53 -10.05 -12.18
CA ASP A 204 6.46 -11.35 -12.87
C ASP A 204 5.10 -12.07 -12.72
N TYR A 205 4.40 -11.79 -11.61
CA TYR A 205 3.17 -12.52 -11.24
C TYR A 205 1.91 -11.66 -11.34
N GLY A 206 2.04 -10.33 -11.33
CA GLY A 206 0.90 -9.41 -11.32
C GLY A 206 0.06 -9.49 -10.03
N TYR A 207 0.60 -10.09 -8.97
CA TYR A 207 0.02 -10.16 -7.62
C TYR A 207 1.13 -10.28 -6.57
N GLY A 208 0.79 -10.09 -5.30
CA GLY A 208 1.74 -10.04 -4.19
C GLY A 208 2.40 -8.68 -4.11
N PHE A 209 2.05 -7.91 -3.07
CA PHE A 209 2.60 -6.59 -2.82
C PHE A 209 4.08 -6.72 -2.46
N THR A 210 4.91 -5.85 -3.03
CA THR A 210 6.35 -5.77 -2.70
C THR A 210 6.67 -4.62 -1.76
N ALA A 211 5.82 -3.59 -1.72
CA ALA A 211 5.85 -2.51 -0.76
C ALA A 211 4.46 -1.87 -0.63
N MET A 212 4.23 -1.21 0.50
CA MET A 212 2.99 -0.50 0.80
C MET A 212 3.27 0.78 1.60
N GLY A 213 2.47 1.81 1.40
CA GLY A 213 2.53 3.08 2.12
C GLY A 213 1.16 3.70 2.31
N VAL A 214 1.13 4.82 3.03
CA VAL A 214 -0.11 5.52 3.39
C VAL A 214 -0.27 6.81 2.59
N ILE A 215 -1.53 7.12 2.30
CA ILE A 215 -1.97 8.41 1.78
C ILE A 215 -2.68 9.13 2.92
N SER A 216 -2.27 10.37 3.20
CA SER A 216 -2.94 11.20 4.21
C SER A 216 -3.48 12.50 3.63
N GLU A 217 -4.59 12.96 4.21
CA GLU A 217 -5.28 14.21 3.85
C GLU A 217 -5.54 15.04 5.11
N LYS A 218 -5.43 16.36 4.98
CA LYS A 218 -5.96 17.27 5.99
C LYS A 218 -7.47 17.14 5.99
N VAL A 219 -8.04 16.87 7.15
CA VAL A 219 -9.48 16.87 7.32
C VAL A 219 -9.84 18.16 8.03
N GLU A 220 -10.72 18.93 7.40
CA GLU A 220 -11.31 20.10 8.04
C GLU A 220 -12.07 19.59 9.28
N LYS A 221 -11.73 20.14 10.45
CA LYS A 221 -12.60 19.98 11.60
C LYS A 221 -13.90 20.68 11.22
N ASN A 222 -14.97 19.91 11.00
CA ASN A 222 -16.29 20.47 11.16
C ASN A 222 -16.40 20.83 12.63
N ASP A 223 -16.19 22.10 12.95
CA ASP A 223 -16.57 22.64 14.25
C ASP A 223 -18.09 22.42 14.40
N PRO A 224 -18.54 21.85 15.54
CA PRO A 224 -19.95 21.57 15.79
C PRO A 224 -20.81 22.83 15.86
#